data_AF-A0AAD6IKZ3-F1
#
_entry.id   AF-A0AAD6IKZ3-F1
#
_cell.length_a   1.000
_cell.length_b   1.000
_cell.length_c   1.000
_cell.angle_alpha   90.00
_cell.angle_beta   90.00
_cell.angle_gamma   90.00
#
_symmetry.space_group_name_H-M   'P 1'
#
loop_
_entity.id
_entity.type
_entity.pdbx_description
1 polymer ?
#
loop_
_entity_poly.entity_id
_entity_poly.type
_entity_poly.pdbx_seq_one_letter_code
_entity_poly.pdbx_strand_id
1 'polypeptide(L)'
;MPALTLHLLTLTPPTTPESFIAQLSKSPETKIIVASRPRQTVIHPTILDTNSLTTEKWDLLLLLQPTNPSIANKNPIPASLHATIKSEYKITAGIPSKLLSTYSSKDKTLKSKPQPPLTGSLSKALASDSKSTSQNLELSPTLIQFMNELCETHTGPVTMLNLLHFNHPDGKKSYFNYGQAFIPVAGKRGGDAKIVGNVVRPAEGAGDSRGPNARPGEEWWNEISIVHYPSIRHFCDMLAGEDYQRINEEHRLSALRDTFLLCTTEFDVESLASSKL
;
A
#
# COMPACT_ATOMS: atom_id res chain seq x y z
N MET A 1 19.21 0.14 5.19
CA MET A 1 17.89 0.09 4.54
C MET A 1 17.94 1.03 3.36
N PRO A 2 18.01 0.54 2.11
CA PRO A 2 17.93 1.40 0.94
C PRO A 2 16.67 2.29 0.99
N ALA A 3 16.84 3.54 0.58
CA ALA A 3 15.75 4.50 0.44
C ALA A 3 15.01 4.25 -0.88
N LEU A 4 13.70 4.07 -0.78
CA LEU A 4 12.79 3.93 -1.90
C LEU A 4 11.78 5.07 -1.84
N THR A 5 11.21 5.43 -2.98
CA THR A 5 10.17 6.46 -3.06
C THR A 5 8.85 5.81 -3.41
N LEU A 6 7.86 6.02 -2.55
CA LEU A 6 6.46 5.71 -2.84
C LEU A 6 5.87 6.89 -3.61
N HIS A 7 5.18 6.63 -4.71
CA HIS A 7 4.44 7.61 -5.48
C HIS A 7 2.98 7.18 -5.64
N LEU A 8 2.05 8.12 -5.54
CA LEU A 8 0.72 8.07 -6.11
C LEU A 8 0.65 9.16 -7.18
N LEU A 9 0.22 8.78 -8.38
CA LEU A 9 0.25 9.64 -9.56
C LEU A 9 -1.14 9.73 -10.17
N THR A 10 -1.51 10.95 -10.56
CA THR A 10 -2.57 11.20 -11.54
C THR A 10 -1.89 11.55 -12.86
N LEU A 11 -2.28 10.90 -13.96
CA LEU A 11 -1.62 11.03 -15.26
C LEU A 11 -2.41 11.95 -16.20
N THR A 12 -1.69 12.67 -17.05
CA THR A 12 -2.30 13.52 -18.08
C THR A 12 -2.62 12.68 -19.32
N PRO A 13 -3.87 12.69 -19.83
CA PRO A 13 -4.18 12.03 -21.09
C PRO A 13 -3.30 12.54 -22.26
N PRO A 14 -2.89 11.67 -23.20
CA PRO A 14 -3.33 10.28 -23.38
C PRO A 14 -2.52 9.23 -22.60
N THR A 15 -1.65 9.63 -21.66
CA THR A 15 -0.79 8.70 -20.93
C THR A 15 -1.62 7.79 -20.02
N THR A 16 -1.53 6.48 -20.23
CA THR A 16 -2.12 5.45 -19.38
C THR A 16 -1.11 4.91 -18.37
N PRO A 17 -1.55 4.34 -17.23
CA PRO A 17 -0.65 3.68 -16.27
C PRO A 17 0.26 2.63 -16.93
N GLU A 18 -0.28 1.82 -17.84
CA GLU A 18 0.48 0.80 -18.58
C GLU A 18 1.58 1.44 -19.44
N SER A 19 1.25 2.49 -20.20
CA SER A 19 2.22 3.19 -21.03
C SER A 19 3.30 3.89 -20.20
N PHE A 20 2.92 4.45 -19.04
CA PHE A 20 3.86 5.09 -18.11
C PHE A 20 4.82 4.06 -17.52
N ILE A 21 4.32 2.91 -17.03
CA ILE A 21 5.12 1.82 -16.49
C ILE A 21 6.08 1.28 -17.56
N ALA A 22 5.61 1.08 -18.80
CA ALA A 22 6.42 0.57 -19.90
C ALA A 22 7.52 1.55 -20.34
N GLN A 23 7.32 2.86 -20.19
CA GLN A 23 8.37 3.85 -20.41
C GLN A 23 9.34 3.93 -19.23
N LEU A 24 8.83 3.90 -18.00
CA LEU A 24 9.64 3.95 -16.79
C LEU A 24 10.57 2.73 -16.66
N SER A 25 10.11 1.54 -17.07
CA SER A 25 10.92 0.31 -17.04
C SER A 25 12.13 0.33 -17.97
N LYS A 26 12.16 1.23 -18.96
CA LYS A 26 13.31 1.46 -19.84
C LYS A 26 14.40 2.30 -19.18
N SER A 27 14.12 2.95 -18.05
CA SER A 27 15.11 3.74 -17.31
C SER A 27 16.11 2.82 -16.61
N PRO A 28 17.42 2.91 -16.92
CA PRO A 28 18.44 2.11 -16.21
C PRO A 28 18.67 2.59 -14.77
N GLU A 29 18.20 3.79 -14.44
CA GLU A 29 18.38 4.45 -13.14
C GLU A 29 17.34 4.02 -12.10
N THR A 30 16.27 3.34 -12.53
CA THR A 30 15.11 3.08 -11.69
C THR A 30 14.63 1.65 -11.80
N LYS A 31 14.50 1.00 -10.66
CA LYS A 31 13.84 -0.30 -10.52
C LYS A 31 12.44 -0.11 -9.95
N ILE A 32 11.44 -0.59 -10.66
CA ILE A 32 10.06 -0.66 -10.17
C ILE A 32 9.94 -1.87 -9.24
N ILE A 33 9.68 -1.64 -7.96
CA ILE A 33 9.44 -2.71 -6.97
C ILE A 33 7.96 -3.06 -6.94
N VAL A 34 7.10 -2.04 -6.87
CA VAL A 34 5.64 -2.21 -6.91
C VAL A 34 5.08 -1.27 -7.97
N ALA A 35 4.15 -1.76 -8.78
CA ALA A 35 3.28 -0.94 -9.59
C ALA A 35 1.85 -1.46 -9.42
N SER A 36 0.94 -0.60 -8.99
CA SER A 36 -0.44 -0.99 -8.72
C SER A 36 -1.43 0.08 -9.13
N ARG A 37 -2.62 -0.34 -9.54
CA ARG A 37 -3.76 0.54 -9.80
C ARG A 37 -4.52 0.78 -8.49
N PRO A 38 -4.61 2.03 -8.00
CA PRO A 38 -5.47 2.39 -6.88
C PRO A 38 -6.94 2.05 -7.17
N ARG A 39 -7.65 1.53 -6.16
CA ARG A 39 -9.07 1.15 -6.28
C ARG A 39 -9.96 1.90 -5.32
N GLN A 40 -9.68 1.79 -4.01
CA GLN A 40 -10.53 2.35 -2.97
C GLN A 40 -9.73 2.67 -1.72
N THR A 41 -9.91 3.87 -1.19
CA THR A 41 -9.46 4.21 0.16
C THR A 41 -10.38 3.53 1.17
N VAL A 42 -9.82 2.59 1.93
CA VAL A 42 -10.52 1.81 2.97
C VAL A 42 -10.52 2.57 4.30
N ILE A 43 -9.39 3.17 4.67
CA ILE A 43 -9.27 4.04 5.84
C ILE A 43 -8.72 5.37 5.35
N HIS A 44 -9.43 6.45 5.66
CA HIS A 44 -9.01 7.80 5.32
C HIS A 44 -8.19 8.37 6.48
N PRO A 45 -7.04 9.02 6.20
CA PRO A 45 -6.31 9.73 7.23
C PRO A 45 -7.17 10.86 7.79
N THR A 46 -6.95 11.19 9.05
CA THR A 46 -7.70 12.25 9.76
C THR A 46 -6.81 13.40 10.23
N ILE A 47 -5.49 13.22 10.23
CA ILE A 47 -4.52 14.18 10.75
C ILE A 47 -3.47 14.51 9.68
N LEU A 48 -2.86 13.48 9.09
CA LEU A 48 -1.71 13.62 8.19
C LEU A 48 -2.13 13.57 6.73
N ASP A 49 -1.68 14.58 5.99
CA ASP A 49 -1.75 14.64 4.52
C ASP A 49 -3.16 14.39 3.96
N THR A 50 -4.20 14.74 4.72
CA THR A 50 -5.60 14.39 4.45
C THR A 50 -6.05 14.82 3.07
N ASN A 51 -5.86 16.10 2.74
CA ASN A 51 -6.20 16.61 1.42
C ASN A 51 -5.31 15.97 0.35
N SER A 52 -3.99 16.03 0.53
CA SER A 52 -3.03 15.54 -0.46
C SER A 52 -3.25 14.07 -0.84
N LEU A 53 -3.68 13.21 0.08
CA LEU A 53 -3.93 11.78 -0.18
C LEU A 53 -5.33 11.47 -0.72
N THR A 54 -6.33 12.32 -0.46
CA THR A 54 -7.75 11.96 -0.66
C THR A 54 -8.51 12.85 -1.65
N THR A 55 -7.97 14.00 -2.05
CA THR A 55 -8.63 14.88 -3.03
C THR A 55 -8.48 14.39 -4.47
N GLU A 56 -7.43 13.64 -4.75
CA GLU A 56 -7.11 13.16 -6.09
C GLU A 56 -7.61 11.73 -6.30
N LYS A 57 -8.11 11.44 -7.50
CA LYS A 57 -8.31 10.08 -7.95
C LYS A 57 -7.01 9.58 -8.58
N TRP A 58 -6.25 8.82 -7.80
CA TRP A 58 -4.97 8.30 -8.23
C TRP A 58 -5.10 7.22 -9.31
N ASP A 59 -4.31 7.34 -10.37
CA ASP A 59 -4.28 6.38 -11.48
C ASP A 59 -3.24 5.27 -11.25
N LEU A 60 -2.14 5.61 -10.57
CA LEU A 60 -0.97 4.73 -10.46
C LEU A 60 -0.27 4.89 -9.11
N LEU A 61 -0.05 3.77 -8.42
CA LEU A 61 0.84 3.63 -7.28
C LEU A 61 2.16 3.01 -7.74
N LEU A 62 3.28 3.61 -7.35
CA LEU A 62 4.63 3.07 -7.58
C LEU A 62 5.44 3.02 -6.29
N LEU A 63 6.22 1.96 -6.10
CA LEU A 63 7.34 1.94 -5.16
C LEU A 63 8.63 1.78 -5.97
N LEU A 64 9.45 2.81 -5.99
CA LEU A 64 10.62 2.91 -6.86
C LEU A 64 11.91 2.84 -6.07
N GLN A 65 12.86 2.06 -6.58
CA GLN A 65 14.21 1.94 -6.04
C GLN A 65 15.22 2.50 -7.04
N PRO A 66 16.04 3.49 -6.66
CA PRO A 66 17.20 3.90 -7.45
C PRO A 66 18.18 2.73 -7.63
N THR A 67 18.68 2.51 -8.84
CA THR A 67 19.58 1.38 -9.14
C THR A 67 21.02 1.61 -8.67
N ASN A 68 21.42 2.87 -8.46
CA ASN A 68 22.74 3.24 -7.97
C ASN A 68 22.65 4.20 -6.75
N PRO A 69 23.41 3.96 -5.66
CA PRO A 69 23.49 4.89 -4.53
C PRO A 69 23.84 6.34 -4.90
N SER A 70 24.62 6.57 -5.96
CA SER A 70 25.01 7.93 -6.39
C SER A 70 23.84 8.78 -6.89
N ILE A 71 22.74 8.14 -7.29
CA ILE A 71 21.50 8.79 -7.73
C ILE A 71 20.37 8.64 -6.71
N ALA A 72 20.66 8.13 -5.50
CA ALA A 72 19.66 7.96 -4.45
C ALA A 72 19.00 9.28 -4.02
N ASN A 73 19.66 10.41 -4.30
CA ASN A 73 19.16 11.76 -4.01
C ASN A 73 18.32 12.36 -5.16
N LYS A 74 18.23 11.69 -6.31
CA LYS A 74 17.44 12.16 -7.46
C LYS A 74 16.04 11.57 -7.42
N ASN A 75 15.09 12.26 -8.06
CA ASN A 75 13.76 11.71 -8.29
C ASN A 75 13.91 10.43 -9.15
N PRO A 76 13.40 9.27 -8.71
CA PRO A 76 13.49 8.03 -9.47
C PRO A 76 12.62 8.05 -10.74
N ILE A 77 11.75 9.03 -10.93
CA ILE A 77 11.05 9.22 -12.20
C ILE A 77 11.91 10.12 -13.12
N PRO A 78 12.28 9.67 -14.33
CA PRO A 78 13.01 10.48 -15.30
C PRO A 78 12.28 11.77 -15.67
N ALA A 79 13.03 12.85 -15.93
CA ALA A 79 12.48 14.15 -16.29
C ALA A 79 11.57 14.11 -17.53
N SER A 80 11.85 13.20 -18.48
CA SER A 80 11.01 13.00 -19.68
C SER A 80 9.57 12.58 -19.37
N LEU A 81 9.33 11.93 -18.23
CA LEU A 81 8.00 11.50 -17.80
C LEU A 81 7.27 12.53 -16.93
N HIS A 82 7.96 13.55 -16.42
CA HIS A 82 7.37 14.53 -15.50
C HIS A 82 6.23 15.31 -16.17
N ALA A 83 6.35 15.64 -17.45
CA ALA A 83 5.30 16.34 -18.20
C ALA A 83 3.99 15.53 -18.34
N THR A 84 4.03 14.22 -18.10
CA THR A 84 2.86 13.34 -18.17
C THR A 84 2.17 13.14 -16.81
N ILE A 85 2.72 13.71 -15.74
CA ILE A 85 2.17 13.62 -14.38
C ILE A 85 1.40 14.92 -14.10
N LYS A 86 0.12 14.78 -13.80
CA LYS A 86 -0.75 15.90 -13.41
C LYS A 86 -0.60 16.24 -11.93
N SER A 87 -0.71 15.22 -11.08
CA SER A 87 -0.62 15.35 -9.61
C SER A 87 0.26 14.22 -9.06
N GLU A 88 1.04 14.52 -8.03
CA GLU A 88 1.95 13.58 -7.37
C GLU A 88 1.83 13.68 -5.85
N TYR A 89 1.59 12.55 -5.20
CA TYR A 89 1.92 12.35 -3.80
C TYR A 89 3.14 11.45 -3.70
N LYS A 90 4.19 11.88 -3.00
CA LYS A 90 5.40 11.09 -2.77
C LYS A 90 5.89 11.16 -1.34
N ILE A 91 6.48 10.05 -0.88
CA ILE A 91 7.22 9.95 0.39
C ILE A 91 8.40 9.00 0.24
N THR A 92 9.43 9.18 1.06
CA THR A 92 10.60 8.29 1.08
C THR A 92 10.51 7.29 2.23
N ALA A 93 10.78 6.01 1.95
CA ALA A 93 10.82 4.94 2.94
C ALA A 93 12.11 4.12 2.85
N GLY A 94 12.71 3.85 4.01
CA GLY A 94 13.81 2.91 4.16
C GLY A 94 13.28 1.49 4.29
N ILE A 95 13.54 0.65 3.28
CA ILE A 95 13.11 -0.76 3.29
C ILE A 95 14.29 -1.68 3.64
N PRO A 96 14.12 -2.73 4.45
CA PRO A 96 15.14 -3.74 4.67
C PRO A 96 15.58 -4.42 3.37
N SER A 97 16.89 -4.48 3.10
CA SER A 97 17.44 -5.05 1.86
C SER A 97 17.03 -6.50 1.62
N LYS A 98 16.85 -7.28 2.71
CA LYS A 98 16.41 -8.68 2.66
C LYS A 98 14.99 -8.83 2.08
N LEU A 99 14.08 -7.88 2.39
CA LEU A 99 12.75 -7.87 1.80
C LEU A 99 12.81 -7.57 0.31
N LEU A 100 13.64 -6.60 -0.09
CA LEU A 100 13.79 -6.22 -1.51
C LEU A 100 14.45 -7.31 -2.36
N SER A 101 15.48 -7.98 -1.86
CA SER A 101 16.19 -9.03 -2.61
C SER A 101 15.31 -10.25 -2.89
N THR A 102 14.30 -10.50 -2.06
CA THR A 102 13.36 -11.62 -2.20
C THR A 102 11.98 -11.20 -2.71
N TYR A 103 11.76 -9.90 -2.96
CA TYR A 103 10.43 -9.38 -3.26
C TYR A 103 9.81 -10.03 -4.50
N SER A 104 10.53 -10.06 -5.63
CA SER A 104 9.99 -10.59 -6.90
C SER A 104 9.58 -12.07 -6.79
N SER A 105 10.44 -12.92 -6.19
CA SER A 105 10.11 -14.33 -6.00
C SER A 105 8.97 -14.54 -5.01
N LYS A 106 8.94 -13.76 -3.91
CA LYS A 106 7.86 -13.79 -2.91
C LYS A 106 6.53 -13.36 -3.51
N ASP A 107 6.50 -12.24 -4.24
CA ASP A 107 5.30 -11.69 -4.85
C ASP A 107 4.73 -12.63 -5.92
N LYS A 108 5.58 -13.19 -6.80
CA LYS A 108 5.18 -14.22 -7.76
C LYS A 108 4.58 -15.44 -7.08
N THR A 109 5.22 -15.92 -6.01
CA THR A 109 4.74 -17.07 -5.22
C THR A 109 3.38 -16.80 -4.59
N LEU A 110 3.18 -15.62 -4.01
CA LEU A 110 1.91 -15.23 -3.38
C LEU A 110 0.79 -15.16 -4.42
N LYS A 111 1.05 -14.55 -5.59
CA LYS A 111 0.08 -14.42 -6.68
C LYS A 111 -0.27 -15.75 -7.37
N SER A 112 0.65 -16.71 -7.37
CA SER A 112 0.43 -18.03 -8.00
C SER A 112 -0.16 -19.08 -7.05
N LYS A 113 -0.17 -18.83 -5.74
CA LYS A 113 -0.73 -19.77 -4.76
C LYS A 113 -2.25 -19.92 -4.98
N PRO A 114 -2.81 -21.14 -4.89
CA PRO A 114 -4.26 -21.32 -4.84
C PRO A 114 -4.86 -20.50 -3.70
N GLN A 115 -5.99 -19.86 -3.98
CA GLN A 115 -6.74 -19.12 -2.96
C GLN A 115 -7.23 -20.11 -1.87
N PRO A 116 -6.90 -19.89 -0.58
CA PRO A 116 -7.46 -20.71 0.48
C PRO A 116 -8.99 -20.54 0.54
N PRO A 117 -9.74 -21.48 1.12
CA PRO A 117 -11.15 -21.25 1.39
C PRO A 117 -11.34 -20.10 2.37
N LEU A 118 -12.42 -19.33 2.20
CA LEU A 118 -12.84 -18.34 3.21
C LEU A 118 -13.19 -19.03 4.53
N THR A 119 -13.05 -18.33 5.66
CA THR A 119 -13.30 -18.94 6.98
C THR A 119 -14.79 -19.00 7.36
N GLY A 120 -15.67 -18.43 6.51
CA GLY A 120 -17.10 -18.29 6.80
C GLY A 120 -17.41 -17.05 7.66
N SER A 121 -16.40 -16.27 8.03
CA SER A 121 -16.58 -15.04 8.78
C SER A 121 -17.32 -14.00 7.94
N LEU A 122 -16.95 -13.87 6.66
CA LEU A 122 -17.62 -12.95 5.75
C LEU A 122 -19.10 -13.29 5.55
N SER A 123 -19.44 -14.56 5.31
CA SER A 123 -20.83 -14.96 5.08
C SER A 123 -21.69 -14.74 6.32
N LYS A 124 -21.16 -15.04 7.51
CA LYS A 124 -21.84 -14.74 8.80
C LYS A 124 -22.07 -13.23 8.94
N ALA A 125 -21.06 -12.41 8.65
CA ALA A 125 -21.17 -10.96 8.77
C ALA A 125 -22.15 -10.34 7.77
N LEU A 126 -22.23 -10.86 6.53
CA LEU A 126 -23.21 -10.40 5.53
C LEU A 126 -24.65 -10.79 5.88
N ALA A 127 -24.85 -11.83 6.68
CA ALA A 127 -26.17 -12.25 7.15
C ALA A 127 -26.66 -11.45 8.37
N SER A 128 -25.76 -10.71 9.03
CA SER A 128 -26.09 -9.78 10.11
C SER A 128 -26.11 -8.35 9.59
N ASP A 129 -27.11 -7.54 9.94
CA ASP A 129 -27.16 -6.12 9.59
C ASP A 129 -26.01 -5.34 10.28
N SER A 130 -24.83 -5.30 9.66
CA SER A 130 -23.69 -4.50 10.09
C SER A 130 -23.98 -3.00 9.85
N LYS A 131 -23.86 -2.18 10.89
CA LYS A 131 -24.13 -0.73 10.86
C LYS A 131 -22.88 0.15 11.07
N SER A 132 -21.67 -0.39 11.00
CA SER A 132 -20.44 0.37 11.34
C SER A 132 -19.65 0.89 10.13
N THR A 133 -18.71 1.80 10.39
CA THR A 133 -17.80 2.40 9.40
C THR A 133 -16.46 1.63 9.34
N SER A 134 -15.75 1.64 8.20
CA SER A 134 -14.47 0.93 8.08
C SER A 134 -13.25 1.64 8.69
N GLN A 135 -13.42 2.77 9.38
CA GLN A 135 -12.30 3.55 9.92
C GLN A 135 -11.50 2.80 10.99
N ASN A 136 -12.16 1.91 11.74
CA ASN A 136 -11.49 1.01 12.70
C ASN A 136 -11.05 -0.32 12.08
N LEU A 137 -11.07 -0.42 10.74
CA LEU A 137 -10.78 -1.65 10.00
C LEU A 137 -11.78 -2.77 10.31
N GLU A 138 -13.05 -2.40 10.30
CA GLU A 138 -14.22 -3.28 10.38
C GLU A 138 -14.90 -3.40 9.00
N LEU A 139 -15.71 -4.44 8.84
CA LEU A 139 -16.51 -4.63 7.63
C LEU A 139 -17.71 -3.67 7.63
N SER A 140 -17.64 -2.63 6.79
CA SER A 140 -18.72 -1.65 6.63
C SER A 140 -19.56 -1.89 5.37
N PRO A 141 -20.78 -1.32 5.28
CA PRO A 141 -21.60 -1.36 4.07
C PRO A 141 -20.86 -0.83 2.83
N THR A 142 -20.11 0.27 2.96
CA THR A 142 -19.31 0.84 1.85
C THR A 142 -18.22 -0.12 1.39
N LEU A 143 -17.55 -0.80 2.31
CA LEU A 143 -16.53 -1.79 1.96
C LEU A 143 -17.14 -3.04 1.31
N ILE A 144 -18.32 -3.47 1.77
CA ILE A 144 -19.08 -4.57 1.14
C ILE A 144 -19.49 -4.21 -0.28
N GLN A 145 -20.01 -2.99 -0.50
CA GLN A 145 -20.35 -2.50 -1.83
C GLN A 145 -19.12 -2.51 -2.74
N PHE A 146 -18.01 -1.90 -2.30
CA PHE A 146 -16.76 -1.91 -3.07
C PHE A 146 -16.26 -3.32 -3.37
N MET A 147 -16.33 -4.25 -2.41
CA MET A 147 -15.95 -5.65 -2.61
C MET A 147 -16.77 -6.27 -3.76
N ASN A 148 -18.08 -6.06 -3.77
CA ASN A 148 -18.96 -6.58 -4.81
C ASN A 148 -18.62 -5.98 -6.18
N GLU A 149 -18.52 -4.66 -6.28
CA GLU A 149 -18.16 -3.93 -7.51
C GLU A 149 -16.80 -4.36 -8.05
N LEU A 150 -15.78 -4.50 -7.18
CA LEU A 150 -14.47 -4.95 -7.61
C LEU A 150 -14.51 -6.40 -8.12
N CYS A 151 -15.27 -7.29 -7.48
CA CYS A 151 -15.40 -8.68 -7.92
C CYS A 151 -15.99 -8.85 -9.32
N GLU A 152 -16.75 -7.87 -9.82
CA GLU A 152 -17.27 -7.90 -11.21
C GLU A 152 -16.16 -7.71 -12.25
N THR A 153 -15.07 -7.03 -11.88
CA THR A 153 -13.98 -6.66 -12.81
C THR A 153 -12.62 -7.27 -12.45
N HIS A 154 -12.45 -7.75 -11.22
CA HIS A 154 -11.19 -8.28 -10.70
C HIS A 154 -11.42 -9.29 -9.57
N THR A 155 -11.23 -10.57 -9.86
CA THR A 155 -11.35 -11.68 -8.89
C THR A 155 -10.01 -12.11 -8.30
N GLY A 156 -8.90 -11.58 -8.82
CA GLY A 156 -7.55 -11.94 -8.44
C GLY A 156 -7.03 -11.23 -7.18
N PRO A 157 -5.72 -11.32 -6.92
CA PRO A 157 -5.08 -10.72 -5.75
C PRO A 157 -5.28 -9.22 -5.64
N VAL A 158 -5.43 -8.75 -4.40
CA VAL A 158 -5.42 -7.33 -4.06
C VAL A 158 -4.21 -7.01 -3.18
N THR A 159 -3.78 -5.76 -3.23
CA THR A 159 -2.67 -5.27 -2.43
C THR A 159 -3.08 -4.03 -1.65
N MET A 160 -2.79 -4.04 -0.36
CA MET A 160 -3.13 -2.98 0.58
C MET A 160 -1.88 -2.15 0.89
N LEU A 161 -1.87 -0.88 0.51
CA LEU A 161 -0.90 0.10 0.99
C LEU A 161 -1.39 0.64 2.33
N ASN A 162 -0.56 0.53 3.36
CA ASN A 162 -0.77 1.18 4.64
C ASN A 162 0.27 2.28 4.82
N LEU A 163 -0.16 3.47 5.23
CA LEU A 163 0.68 4.46 5.89
C LEU A 163 0.23 4.56 7.35
N LEU A 164 1.19 4.51 8.27
CA LEU A 164 0.94 4.36 9.69
C LEU A 164 1.62 5.48 10.47
N HIS A 165 0.87 6.15 11.31
CA HIS A 165 1.38 7.11 12.27
C HIS A 165 1.09 6.61 13.67
N PHE A 166 2.12 6.46 14.50
CA PHE A 166 2.01 5.84 15.81
C PHE A 166 1.79 6.88 16.91
N ASN A 167 1.05 6.51 17.95
CA ASN A 167 1.04 7.25 19.20
C ASN A 167 2.43 7.22 19.84
N HIS A 168 2.88 8.34 20.39
CA HIS A 168 4.11 8.41 21.17
C HIS A 168 3.81 8.27 22.67
N PRO A 169 4.68 7.62 23.47
CA PRO A 169 5.94 6.96 23.05
C PRO A 169 5.78 5.49 22.62
N ASP A 170 4.69 4.81 23.01
CA ASP A 170 4.63 3.34 22.97
C ASP A 170 3.92 2.74 21.74
N GLY A 171 3.31 3.56 20.88
CA GLY A 171 2.50 3.08 19.76
C GLY A 171 3.27 2.17 18.81
N LYS A 172 4.54 2.46 18.51
CA LYS A 172 5.38 1.60 17.66
C LYS A 172 5.59 0.21 18.25
N LYS A 173 5.77 0.12 19.59
CA LYS A 173 5.94 -1.16 20.28
C LYS A 173 4.64 -1.96 20.28
N SER A 174 3.51 -1.31 20.54
CA SER A 174 2.19 -1.96 20.46
C SER A 174 1.90 -2.45 19.04
N TYR A 175 2.23 -1.66 18.01
CA TYR A 175 2.05 -2.06 16.62
C TYR A 175 2.97 -3.21 16.19
N PHE A 176 4.19 -3.28 16.74
CA PHE A 176 5.06 -4.44 16.53
C PHE A 176 4.40 -5.73 17.07
N ASN A 177 3.79 -5.69 18.26
CA ASN A 177 3.05 -6.83 18.81
C ASN A 177 1.85 -7.19 17.92
N TYR A 178 1.11 -6.19 17.41
CA TYR A 178 0.07 -6.40 16.40
C TYR A 178 0.61 -7.15 15.18
N GLY A 179 1.75 -6.70 14.61
CA GLY A 179 2.37 -7.34 13.44
C GLY A 179 2.72 -8.82 13.67
N GLN A 180 3.21 -9.16 14.87
CA GLN A 180 3.51 -10.54 15.24
C GLN A 180 2.24 -11.40 15.36
N ALA A 181 1.18 -10.86 15.96
CA ALA A 181 -0.12 -11.54 16.07
C ALA A 181 -0.87 -11.63 14.74
N PHE A 182 -0.66 -10.66 13.84
CA PHE A 182 -1.28 -10.58 12.53
C PHE A 182 -0.85 -11.70 11.60
N ILE A 183 0.41 -12.13 11.62
CA ILE A 183 0.96 -13.17 10.72
C ILE A 183 0.10 -14.44 10.71
N PRO A 184 -0.19 -15.12 11.84
CA PRO A 184 -1.01 -16.32 11.82
C PRO A 184 -2.48 -16.04 11.47
N VAL A 185 -3.03 -14.88 11.85
CA VAL A 185 -4.44 -14.54 11.59
C VAL A 185 -4.70 -14.24 10.11
N ALA A 186 -3.85 -13.42 9.50
CA ALA A 186 -3.91 -13.10 8.08
C ALA A 186 -3.51 -14.31 7.22
N GLY A 187 -2.50 -15.08 7.67
CA GLY A 187 -1.99 -16.26 6.97
C GLY A 187 -3.05 -17.33 6.70
N LYS A 188 -4.02 -17.53 7.62
CA LYS A 188 -5.18 -18.43 7.41
C LYS A 188 -5.98 -18.09 6.14
N ARG A 189 -5.99 -16.82 5.75
CA ARG A 189 -6.74 -16.26 4.61
C ARG A 189 -5.81 -15.91 3.45
N GLY A 190 -4.55 -16.36 3.50
CA GLY A 190 -3.52 -16.07 2.50
C GLY A 190 -2.97 -14.65 2.55
N GLY A 191 -3.27 -13.87 3.60
CA GLY A 191 -2.71 -12.54 3.79
C GLY A 191 -1.23 -12.58 4.15
N ASP A 192 -0.42 -11.71 3.54
CA ASP A 192 1.02 -11.67 3.78
C ASP A 192 1.61 -10.25 3.60
N ALA A 193 2.41 -9.78 4.55
CA ALA A 193 3.14 -8.52 4.44
C ALA A 193 4.36 -8.66 3.51
N LYS A 194 4.27 -8.10 2.30
CA LYS A 194 5.32 -8.14 1.28
C LYS A 194 6.44 -7.14 1.56
N ILE A 195 6.07 -5.93 1.95
CA ILE A 195 6.99 -4.84 2.30
C ILE A 195 6.57 -4.26 3.64
N VAL A 196 7.56 -3.99 4.49
CA VAL A 196 7.45 -3.14 5.67
C VAL A 196 8.70 -2.28 5.71
N GLY A 197 8.57 -0.99 5.99
CA GLY A 197 9.72 -0.10 6.14
C GLY A 197 9.38 1.21 6.81
N ASN A 198 10.41 1.86 7.34
CA ASN A 198 10.22 3.12 8.05
C ASN A 198 10.18 4.26 7.03
N VAL A 199 9.23 5.16 7.17
CA VAL A 199 9.26 6.43 6.45
C VAL A 199 10.44 7.24 6.97
N VAL A 200 11.24 7.77 6.06
CA VAL A 200 12.46 8.51 6.39
C VAL A 200 12.43 9.89 5.74
N ARG A 201 13.38 10.71 6.14
CA ARG A 201 13.63 12.01 5.51
C ARG A 201 14.09 11.76 4.06
N PRO A 202 13.54 12.47 3.07
CA PRO A 202 14.08 12.42 1.72
C PRO A 202 15.51 12.98 1.71
N ALA A 203 16.28 12.65 0.68
CA ALA A 203 17.59 13.26 0.50
C ALA A 203 17.50 14.80 0.45
N GLU A 204 18.61 15.45 0.80
CA GLU A 204 18.71 16.90 0.73
C GLU A 204 18.39 17.39 -0.70
N GLY A 205 17.49 18.37 -0.81
CA GLY A 205 17.03 18.93 -2.08
C GLY A 205 15.98 18.12 -2.85
N ALA A 206 15.68 16.87 -2.49
CA ALA A 206 14.69 16.05 -3.21
C ALA A 206 13.23 16.42 -2.87
N GLY A 207 12.98 16.79 -1.61
CA GLY A 207 11.65 17.11 -1.07
C GLY A 207 10.65 15.93 -1.16
N ASP A 208 9.52 16.05 -0.47
CA ASP A 208 8.39 15.14 -0.66
C ASP A 208 7.05 15.82 -0.34
N SER A 209 5.93 15.10 -0.49
CA SER A 209 4.58 15.68 -0.44
C SER A 209 4.10 16.02 0.97
N ARG A 210 4.90 15.75 2.02
CA ARG A 210 4.56 16.07 3.41
C ARG A 210 4.84 17.53 3.78
N GLY A 211 5.33 18.33 2.83
CA GLY A 211 5.66 19.73 3.01
C GLY A 211 7.14 19.97 3.33
N PRO A 212 7.49 21.08 4.00
CA PRO A 212 8.89 21.43 4.26
C PRO A 212 9.63 20.34 5.03
N ASN A 213 10.86 20.04 4.62
CA ASN A 213 11.73 19.08 5.31
C ASN A 213 11.89 19.40 6.82
N ALA A 214 11.70 20.65 7.25
CA ALA A 214 11.80 21.06 8.65
C ALA A 214 10.68 20.51 9.57
N ARG A 215 9.63 19.87 9.03
CA ARG A 215 8.57 19.28 9.85
C ARG A 215 9.13 18.22 10.82
N PRO A 216 8.75 18.23 12.12
CA PRO A 216 9.20 17.23 13.08
C PRO A 216 8.86 15.81 12.60
N GLY A 217 9.78 14.86 12.79
CA GLY A 217 9.55 13.45 12.40
C GLY A 217 8.38 12.79 13.13
N GLU A 218 7.98 13.35 14.28
CA GLU A 218 6.81 12.96 15.06
C GLU A 218 5.48 13.38 14.43
N GLU A 219 5.50 14.18 13.37
CA GLU A 219 4.31 14.53 12.58
C GLU A 219 4.33 13.88 11.20
N TRP A 220 5.13 12.84 11.02
CA TRP A 220 5.19 12.10 9.77
C TRP A 220 4.47 10.78 9.92
N TRP A 221 4.02 10.23 8.79
CA TRP A 221 3.93 8.78 8.66
C TRP A 221 5.25 8.19 9.17
N ASN A 222 5.17 7.17 10.02
CA ASN A 222 6.33 6.53 10.61
C ASN A 222 6.70 5.26 9.84
N GLU A 223 5.71 4.56 9.29
CA GLU A 223 5.88 3.27 8.64
C GLU A 223 5.00 3.16 7.39
N ILE A 224 5.53 2.46 6.39
CA ILE A 224 4.75 1.95 5.26
C ILE A 224 4.70 0.43 5.31
N SER A 225 3.56 -0.14 4.93
CA SER A 225 3.48 -1.57 4.64
C SER A 225 2.64 -1.85 3.39
N ILE A 226 3.03 -2.89 2.67
CA ILE A 226 2.34 -3.38 1.48
C ILE A 226 1.97 -4.83 1.72
N VAL A 227 0.67 -5.10 1.81
CA VAL A 227 0.14 -6.40 2.23
C VAL A 227 -0.65 -7.03 1.08
N HIS A 228 -0.34 -8.27 0.78
CA HIS A 228 -1.04 -9.09 -0.21
C HIS A 228 -2.26 -9.77 0.42
N TYR A 229 -3.35 -9.88 -0.34
CA TYR A 229 -4.42 -10.84 -0.11
C TYR A 229 -4.80 -11.55 -1.41
N PRO A 230 -5.23 -12.83 -1.35
CA PRO A 230 -5.56 -13.59 -2.56
C PRO A 230 -6.75 -13.04 -3.34
N SER A 231 -7.67 -12.33 -2.68
CA SER A 231 -8.71 -11.49 -3.29
C SER A 231 -9.30 -10.51 -2.28
N ILE A 232 -10.11 -9.55 -2.74
CA ILE A 232 -10.83 -8.62 -1.85
C ILE A 232 -11.76 -9.34 -0.86
N ARG A 233 -12.30 -10.51 -1.24
CA ARG A 233 -13.14 -11.32 -0.33
C ARG A 233 -12.33 -11.89 0.83
N HIS A 234 -11.06 -12.28 0.60
CA HIS A 234 -10.18 -12.75 1.66
C HIS A 234 -9.81 -11.64 2.65
N PHE A 235 -9.61 -10.42 2.14
CA PHE A 235 -9.43 -9.26 2.99
C PHE A 235 -10.68 -9.00 3.82
N CYS A 236 -11.87 -8.96 3.21
CA CYS A 236 -13.13 -8.72 3.93
C CYS A 236 -13.46 -9.85 4.93
N ASP A 237 -13.14 -11.10 4.60
CA ASP A 237 -13.29 -12.25 5.51
C ASP A 237 -12.34 -12.14 6.72
N MET A 238 -11.16 -11.57 6.54
CA MET A 238 -10.28 -11.24 7.66
C MET A 238 -10.91 -10.18 8.56
N LEU A 239 -11.43 -9.09 7.99
CA LEU A 239 -12.08 -8.03 8.78
C LEU A 239 -13.34 -8.51 9.50
N ALA A 240 -14.05 -9.49 8.94
CA ALA A 240 -15.21 -10.10 9.58
C ALA A 240 -14.85 -11.11 10.68
N GLY A 241 -13.58 -11.51 10.78
CA GLY A 241 -13.12 -12.54 11.71
C GLY A 241 -12.98 -12.03 13.14
N GLU A 242 -13.61 -12.72 14.10
CA GLU A 242 -13.44 -12.44 15.54
C GLU A 242 -11.97 -12.61 15.99
N ASP A 243 -11.22 -13.50 15.34
CA ASP A 243 -9.79 -13.69 15.61
C ASP A 243 -8.95 -12.48 15.19
N TYR A 244 -9.35 -11.79 14.13
CA TYR A 244 -8.74 -10.54 13.70
C TYR A 244 -9.18 -9.36 14.56
N GLN A 245 -10.48 -9.21 14.83
CA GLN A 245 -10.97 -8.05 15.59
C GLN A 245 -10.38 -8.01 16.99
N ARG A 246 -10.17 -9.16 17.65
CA ARG A 246 -9.46 -9.21 18.93
C ARG A 246 -8.06 -8.57 18.88
N ILE A 247 -7.21 -8.96 17.93
CA ILE A 247 -5.85 -8.41 17.84
C ILE A 247 -5.85 -6.95 17.34
N ASN A 248 -6.86 -6.56 16.56
CA ASN A 248 -7.08 -5.19 16.11
C ASN A 248 -7.37 -4.27 17.32
N GLU A 249 -8.33 -4.67 18.15
CA GLU A 249 -8.70 -3.96 19.38
C GLU A 249 -7.56 -3.92 20.40
N GLU A 250 -6.93 -5.07 20.67
CA GLU A 250 -5.91 -5.21 21.71
C GLU A 250 -4.62 -4.45 21.40
N HIS A 251 -4.21 -4.37 20.12
CA HIS A 251 -2.87 -3.92 19.77
C HIS A 251 -2.83 -2.81 18.71
N ARG A 252 -3.76 -2.79 17.75
CA ARG A 252 -3.70 -1.89 16.58
C ARG A 252 -4.31 -0.52 16.88
N LEU A 253 -5.52 -0.49 17.42
CA LEU A 253 -6.26 0.76 17.59
C LEU A 253 -5.57 1.73 18.56
N SER A 254 -5.08 1.23 19.70
CA SER A 254 -4.34 2.04 20.67
C SER A 254 -2.95 2.47 20.17
N ALA A 255 -2.37 1.74 19.21
CA ALA A 255 -1.05 2.04 18.67
C ALA A 255 -1.05 3.21 17.69
N LEU A 256 -2.13 3.40 16.94
CA LEU A 256 -2.19 4.32 15.83
C LEU A 256 -2.78 5.67 16.24
N ARG A 257 -2.05 6.73 15.89
CA ARG A 257 -2.53 8.10 15.94
C ARG A 257 -3.27 8.49 14.66
N ASP A 258 -2.78 7.98 13.53
CA ASP A 258 -3.43 8.15 12.23
C ASP A 258 -3.08 6.98 11.30
N THR A 259 -3.90 6.74 10.29
CA THR A 259 -3.67 5.67 9.31
C THR A 259 -4.35 5.98 7.97
N PHE A 260 -3.65 5.67 6.89
CA PHE A 260 -4.22 5.61 5.55
C PHE A 260 -4.13 4.17 5.06
N LEU A 261 -5.22 3.65 4.53
CA LEU A 261 -5.28 2.32 3.93
C LEU A 261 -5.91 2.38 2.55
N LEU A 262 -5.13 2.03 1.53
CA LEU A 262 -5.54 2.05 0.13
C LEU A 262 -5.52 0.64 -0.45
N CYS A 263 -6.67 0.17 -0.93
CA CYS A 263 -6.79 -1.05 -1.71
C CYS A 263 -6.36 -0.78 -3.16
N THR A 264 -5.52 -1.66 -3.70
CA THR A 264 -4.98 -1.58 -5.07
C THR A 264 -4.97 -2.96 -5.74
N THR A 265 -4.85 -2.98 -7.07
CA THR A 265 -4.61 -4.20 -7.86
C THR A 265 -3.33 -4.05 -8.66
N GLU A 266 -2.40 -4.99 -8.54
CA GLU A 266 -1.06 -4.83 -9.12
C GLU A 266 -1.05 -5.01 -10.63
N PHE A 267 -0.13 -4.31 -11.30
CA PHE A 267 0.22 -4.54 -12.69
C PHE A 267 1.25 -5.68 -12.80
N ASP A 268 1.23 -6.40 -13.92
CA ASP A 268 2.33 -7.29 -14.30
C ASP A 268 3.43 -6.47 -14.99
N VAL A 269 4.38 -5.99 -14.19
CA VAL A 269 5.48 -5.14 -14.66
C VAL A 269 6.38 -5.88 -15.67
N GLU A 270 6.61 -7.18 -15.48
CA GLU A 270 7.48 -7.98 -16.37
C GLU A 270 6.85 -8.12 -17.76
N SER A 271 5.54 -8.38 -17.81
CA SER A 271 4.76 -8.43 -19.05
C SER A 271 4.73 -7.07 -19.77
N LEU A 272 4.52 -5.98 -19.02
CA LEU A 272 4.50 -4.63 -19.59
C LEU A 272 5.86 -4.17 -20.11
N ALA A 273 6.96 -4.54 -19.45
CA ALA A 273 8.31 -4.23 -19.91
C ALA A 273 8.70 -5.00 -21.19
N SER A 274 8.16 -6.21 -21.37
CA SER A 274 8.44 -7.08 -22.52
C SER A 274 7.58 -6.77 -23.74
N SER A 275 6.46 -6.07 -23.54
CA SER A 275 5.55 -5.67 -24.60
C SER A 275 6.24 -4.63 -25.50
N LYS A 276 6.60 -5.03 -26.72
CA LYS A 276 7.04 -4.10 -27.77
C LYS A 276 5.83 -3.24 -28.16
N LEU A 277 5.71 -2.06 -27.57
CA LEU A 277 4.87 -0.96 -28.09
C LEU A 277 5.53 -0.40 -29.36
#